data_AF-A0A520GT30-F1
#
_entry.id   AF-A0A520GT30-F1
#
_cell.length_a   1.000
_cell.length_b   1.000
_cell.length_c   1.000
_cell.angle_alpha   90.00
_cell.angle_beta   90.00
_cell.angle_gamma   90.00
#
_symmetry.space_group_name_H-M   'P 1'
#
loop_
_entity.id
_entity.type
_entity.pdbx_description
1 polymer ?
#
loop_
_entity_poly.entity_id
_entity_poly.type
_entity_poly.pdbx_seq_one_letter_code
_entity_poly.pdbx_strand_id
1 'polypeptide(L)'
;VALGVAQGGTFALALTLIVMRSPDARVAAQLSGMAQGVGYLVAAGCGPLLVGLLRAWTGDFRASAVLFVAIGIALVIAAFGAGRARFVGVASGGTSAR
;
A
#
# COMPACT_ATOMS: atom_id res chain seq x y z
N VAL A 1 -0.57 9.13 -20.26
CA VAL A 1 -1.37 10.14 -19.51
C VAL A 1 -2.28 9.50 -18.48
N ALA A 2 -3.20 8.59 -18.85
CA ALA A 2 -4.14 7.95 -17.93
C ALA A 2 -3.47 7.26 -16.71
N LEU A 3 -2.40 6.48 -16.94
CA LEU A 3 -1.65 5.82 -15.85
C LEU A 3 -0.99 6.83 -14.90
N GLY A 4 -0.48 7.95 -15.42
CA GLY A 4 0.15 9.00 -14.61
C GLY A 4 -0.85 9.70 -13.69
N VAL A 5 -2.04 10.00 -14.20
CA VAL A 5 -3.14 10.58 -13.41
C VAL A 5 -3.61 9.58 -12.34
N ALA A 6 -3.78 8.31 -12.71
CA ALA A 6 -4.18 7.26 -11.77
C ALA A 6 -3.15 7.09 -10.64
N GLN A 7 -1.85 7.00 -10.96
CA GLN A 7 -0.79 6.81 -9.99
C GLN A 7 -0.64 8.03 -9.06
N GLY A 8 -0.61 9.24 -9.62
CA GLY A 8 -0.51 10.49 -8.84
C GLY A 8 -1.74 10.71 -7.95
N GLY A 9 -2.94 10.48 -8.48
CA GLY A 9 -4.19 10.60 -7.73
C GLY A 9 -4.30 9.61 -6.58
N THR A 10 -3.94 8.34 -6.82
CA THR A 10 -3.94 7.30 -5.78
C THR A 10 -2.93 7.62 -4.68
N PHE A 11 -1.75 8.13 -5.05
CA PHE A 11 -0.72 8.52 -4.09
C PHE A 11 -1.18 9.69 -3.21
N ALA A 12 -1.76 10.72 -3.81
CA ALA A 12 -2.32 11.86 -3.07
C ALA A 12 -3.43 11.40 -2.11
N LEU A 13 -4.37 10.58 -2.57
CA LEU A 13 -5.44 10.02 -1.73
C LEU A 13 -4.89 9.17 -0.58
N ALA A 14 -3.86 8.35 -0.82
CA ALA A 14 -3.23 7.55 0.23
C ALA A 14 -2.62 8.43 1.33
N LEU A 15 -1.89 9.49 0.97
CA LEU A 15 -1.34 10.43 1.94
C LEU A 15 -2.44 11.15 2.72
N THR A 16 -3.52 11.59 2.06
CA THR A 16 -4.67 12.22 2.72
C THR A 16 -5.32 11.26 3.74
N LEU A 17 -5.53 9.99 3.38
CA LEU A 17 -6.08 9.00 4.29
C LEU A 17 -5.17 8.73 5.50
N ILE A 18 -3.85 8.65 5.29
CA ILE A 18 -2.86 8.50 6.37
C ILE A 18 -2.95 9.67 7.35
N VAL A 19 -3.01 10.91 6.83
CA VAL A 19 -3.13 12.12 7.66
C VAL A 19 -4.44 12.14 8.45
N MET A 20 -5.58 11.85 7.80
CA MET A 20 -6.88 11.82 8.49
C MET A 20 -7.01 10.72 9.54
N ARG A 21 -6.18 9.66 9.45
CA ARG A 21 -6.18 8.52 10.39
C ARG A 21 -5.17 8.65 11.52
N SER A 22 -4.20 9.54 11.38
CA SER A 22 -3.10 9.69 12.33
C SER A 22 -3.45 10.74 13.39
N PRO A 23 -3.25 10.45 14.68
CA PRO A 23 -3.49 11.42 15.76
C PRO A 23 -2.50 12.59 15.75
N ASP A 24 -1.32 12.40 15.16
CA ASP A 24 -0.19 13.34 15.18
C ASP A 24 0.61 13.27 13.87
N ALA A 25 1.22 14.39 13.46
CA ALA A 25 2.07 14.50 12.28
C ALA A 25 3.27 13.54 12.33
N ARG A 26 3.82 13.26 13.52
CA ARG A 26 4.93 12.30 13.68
C ARG A 26 4.50 10.87 13.35
N VAL A 27 3.29 10.49 13.72
CA VAL A 27 2.72 9.16 13.42
C VAL A 27 2.40 9.03 11.94
N ALA A 28 1.87 10.09 11.31
CA ALA A 28 1.63 10.11 9.87
C ALA A 28 2.92 9.93 9.05
N ALA A 29 4.00 10.61 9.46
CA ALA A 29 5.31 10.49 8.80
C ALA A 29 5.88 9.06 8.93
N GLN A 30 5.80 8.44 10.11
CA GLN A 30 6.24 7.06 10.30
C GLN A 30 5.42 6.06 9.49
N LEU A 31 4.08 6.19 9.50
CA LEU A 31 3.19 5.34 8.72
C LEU A 31 3.45 5.46 7.22
N SER A 32 3.64 6.69 6.72
CA SER A 32 3.99 6.93 5.32
C SER A 32 5.34 6.31 4.96
N GLY A 33 6.35 6.46 5.82
CA GLY A 33 7.66 5.84 5.65
C GLY A 33 7.61 4.32 5.63
N MET A 34 6.83 3.69 6.52
CA MET A 34 6.64 2.24 6.51
C MET A 34 5.92 1.77 5.24
N ALA A 35 4.86 2.47 4.83
CA ALA A 35 4.11 2.14 3.62
C ALA A 35 4.98 2.21 2.36
N GLN A 36 5.81 3.26 2.24
CA GLN A 36 6.75 3.42 1.14
C GLN A 36 7.87 2.38 1.18
N GLY A 37 8.45 2.13 2.36
CA GLY A 37 9.50 1.12 2.53
C GLY A 37 9.04 -0.29 2.16
N VAL A 38 7.88 -0.71 2.67
CA VAL A 38 7.28 -2.01 2.33
C VAL A 38 6.92 -2.06 0.85
N GLY A 39 6.28 -1.01 0.33
CA GLY A 39 5.91 -0.93 -1.09
C GLY A 39 7.12 -1.03 -2.00
N TYR A 40 8.22 -0.36 -1.67
CA TYR A 40 9.45 -0.41 -2.44
C TYR A 40 10.14 -1.77 -2.36
N LEU A 41 10.17 -2.40 -1.18
CA LEU A 41 10.74 -3.74 -1.02
C LEU A 41 9.99 -4.78 -1.87
N VAL A 42 8.65 -4.71 -1.87
CA VAL A 42 7.82 -5.58 -2.71
C VAL A 42 8.01 -5.28 -4.19
N ALA A 43 8.06 -3.99 -4.57
CA ALA A 43 8.23 -3.57 -5.96
C ALA A 43 9.61 -3.93 -6.53
N ALA A 44 10.68 -3.77 -5.75
CA ALA A 44 12.04 -4.05 -6.18
C ALA A 44 12.39 -5.54 -6.07
N GLY A 45 11.91 -6.23 -5.04
CA GLY A 45 12.24 -7.63 -4.78
C GLY A 45 11.24 -8.61 -5.39
N CYS A 46 10.06 -8.71 -4.80
CA CYS A 46 9.11 -9.78 -5.11
C CYS A 46 8.43 -9.63 -6.47
N GLY A 47 8.16 -8.41 -6.91
CA GLY A 47 7.42 -8.13 -8.14
C GLY A 47 8.08 -8.71 -9.40
N PRO A 48 9.33 -8.32 -9.73
CA PRO A 48 10.03 -8.82 -10.91
C PRO A 48 10.31 -10.32 -10.84
N LEU A 49 10.60 -10.85 -9.65
CA LEU A 49 10.84 -12.29 -9.46
C LEU A 49 9.60 -13.12 -9.74
N LEU A 50 8.43 -12.73 -9.20
CA LEU A 50 7.16 -13.40 -9.45
C LEU A 50 6.77 -13.35 -10.93
N VAL A 51 6.89 -12.17 -11.54
CA VAL A 51 6.56 -11.97 -12.97
C VAL A 51 7.52 -12.77 -13.87
N GLY A 52 8.81 -12.78 -13.53
CA GLY A 52 9.84 -13.54 -14.26
C GLY A 52 9.61 -15.05 -14.19
N LEU A 53 9.30 -15.57 -13.00
CA LEU A 53 9.00 -16.98 -12.81
C LEU A 53 7.71 -17.38 -13.54
N LEU A 54 6.65 -16.59 -13.41
CA LEU A 54 5.38 -16.87 -14.07
C LEU A 54 5.53 -16.86 -15.60
N ARG A 55 6.30 -15.92 -16.15
CA ARG A 55 6.64 -15.89 -17.57
C ARG A 55 7.46 -17.12 -17.99
N ALA A 56 8.44 -17.54 -17.19
CA ALA A 56 9.27 -18.70 -17.51
C ALA A 56 8.45 -20.00 -17.63
N TRP A 57 7.41 -20.15 -16.81
CA TRP A 57 6.54 -21.33 -16.85
C TRP A 57 5.46 -21.26 -17.94
N THR A 58 4.89 -20.07 -18.18
CA THR A 58 3.75 -19.92 -19.10
C THR A 58 4.17 -19.57 -20.53
N GLY A 59 5.40 -19.08 -20.74
CA GLY A 59 5.92 -18.61 -22.03
C GLY A 59 5.34 -17.28 -22.52
N ASP A 60 4.26 -16.78 -21.90
CA ASP A 60 3.52 -15.58 -22.31
C ASP A 60 3.30 -14.59 -21.15
N PHE A 61 3.09 -13.32 -21.47
CA PHE A 61 2.85 -12.23 -20.51
C PHE A 61 1.39 -12.12 -20.05
N ARG A 62 0.45 -12.84 -20.69
CA ARG A 62 -0.96 -12.83 -20.31
C ARG A 62 -1.19 -13.30 -18.87
N ALA A 63 -0.41 -14.27 -18.40
CA ALA A 63 -0.46 -14.74 -17.01
C ALA A 63 -0.08 -13.61 -16.01
N SER A 64 0.95 -12.82 -16.34
CA SER A 64 1.36 -11.67 -15.54
C SER A 64 0.31 -10.56 -15.53
N ALA A 65 -0.40 -10.35 -16.63
CA ALA A 65 -1.51 -9.39 -16.69
C ALA A 65 -2.64 -9.80 -15.74
N VAL A 66 -3.01 -11.09 -15.72
CA VAL A 66 -4.02 -11.62 -14.79
C VAL A 66 -3.56 -11.47 -13.33
N LEU A 67 -2.28 -11.73 -13.05
CA LEU A 67 -1.69 -11.53 -11.73
C LEU A 67 -1.83 -10.07 -11.25
N PHE A 68 -1.49 -9.10 -12.09
CA PHE A 68 -1.62 -7.68 -11.74
C PHE A 68 -3.08 -7.26 -11.52
N VAL A 69 -4.02 -7.79 -12.30
CA VAL A 69 -5.45 -7.54 -12.09
C VAL A 69 -5.92 -8.13 -10.76
N ALA A 70 -5.52 -9.36 -10.43
CA ALA A 70 -5.86 -10.01 -9.17
C ALA A 70 -5.30 -9.23 -7.96
N ILE A 71 -4.04 -8.80 -8.04
CA ILE A 71 -3.42 -7.94 -7.03
C ILE A 71 -4.19 -6.62 -6.92
N GLY A 72 -4.52 -5.97 -8.03
CA GLY A 72 -5.31 -4.74 -8.04
C GLY A 72 -6.67 -4.88 -7.32
N ILE A 73 -7.40 -5.97 -7.58
CA ILE A 73 -8.67 -6.26 -6.90
C ILE A 73 -8.45 -6.45 -5.39
N ALA A 74 -7.42 -7.21 -4.99
CA ALA A 74 -7.10 -7.40 -3.58
C ALA A 74 -6.76 -6.07 -2.87
N LEU A 75 -6.00 -5.19 -3.54
CA LEU A 75 -5.71 -3.84 -3.02
C LEU A 75 -6.97 -3.00 -2.89
N VAL A 76 -7.89 -3.05 -3.85
CA VAL A 76 -9.17 -2.32 -3.77
C VAL A 76 -9.99 -2.78 -2.56
N ILE A 77 -10.08 -4.09 -2.34
CA ILE A 77 -10.76 -4.66 -1.17
C ILE A 77 -10.09 -4.19 0.14
N ALA A 78 -8.76 -4.24 0.20
CA ALA A 78 -8.00 -3.75 1.34
C ALA A 78 -8.21 -2.23 1.56
N ALA A 79 -8.28 -1.44 0.48
CA ALA A 79 -8.54 -0.01 0.53
C ALA A 79 -9.93 0.32 1.08
N PHE A 80 -10.96 -0.44 0.69
CA PHE A 80 -12.29 -0.35 1.32
C PHE A 80 -12.25 -0.67 2.83
N GLY A 81 -11.44 -1.65 3.22
CA GLY A 81 -11.20 -1.98 4.63
C GLY A 81 -10.50 -0.85 5.40
N ALA A 82 -9.49 -0.22 4.79
CA ALA A 82 -8.70 0.88 5.33
C ALA A 82 -9.48 2.21 5.38
N GLY A 83 -10.45 2.41 4.49
CA GLY A 83 -11.36 3.57 4.49
C GLY A 83 -12.39 3.56 5.62
N ARG A 84 -12.54 2.45 6.36
CA ARG A 84 -13.42 2.42 7.53
C ARG A 84 -12.85 3.28 8.65
N ALA A 85 -13.71 4.02 9.33
CA ALA A 85 -13.35 4.99 10.37
C ALA A 85 -12.86 4.33 11.68
N ARG A 86 -11.72 3.61 11.68
CA ARG A 86 -11.07 3.04 12.89
C ARG A 86 -9.68 3.62 13.13
N PHE A 87 -9.48 4.34 14.23
CA PHE A 87 -8.24 5.11 14.43
C PHE A 87 -7.12 4.11 14.59
N VAL A 88 -5.94 4.41 14.06
CA VAL A 88 -4.77 3.60 14.43
C VAL A 88 -4.61 3.84 15.92
N GLY A 89 -5.11 2.89 16.71
CA GLY A 89 -5.08 2.95 18.16
C GLY A 89 -3.63 2.83 18.58
N VAL A 90 -2.96 3.97 18.74
CA VAL A 90 -1.77 4.02 19.55
C VAL A 90 -2.28 3.72 20.96
N ALA A 91 -1.97 2.54 21.48
CA ALA A 91 -1.98 2.36 22.92
C ALA A 91 -0.95 3.37 23.45
N SER A 92 -1.43 4.55 23.82
CA SER A 92 -0.69 5.44 24.70
C SER A 92 -0.48 4.61 25.96
N GLY A 93 0.70 3.99 26.06
CA GLY A 93 1.19 3.47 27.32
C GLY A 93 1.02 4.59 28.31
N GLY A 94 0.08 4.41 29.23
CA GLY A 94 -0.27 5.41 30.21
C GLY A 94 1.01 5.80 30.93
N THR A 95 1.38 7.07 30.82
CA THR A 95 2.16 7.75 31.83
C THR A 95 1.37 7.65 33.13
N SER A 96 1.57 6.57 33.88
CA SER A 96 1.15 6.46 35.26
C SER A 96 2.29 6.96 36.13
N ALA A 97 2.15 8.21 36.55
CA ALA A 97 2.53 8.73 37.87
C ALA A 97 3.96 8.48 38.36
N ARG A 98 4.80 9.53 38.31
CA ARG A 98 5.18 10.38 39.46
C ARG A 98 6.13 11.49 39.02
#